data_AF-A0A2U3CKG3-F1
#
_entry.id   AF-A0A2U3CKG3-F1
#
_cell.length_a   1.000
_cell.length_b   1.000
_cell.length_c   1.000
_cell.angle_alpha   90.00
_cell.angle_beta   90.00
_cell.angle_gamma   90.00
#
_symmetry.space_group_name_H-M   'P 1'
#
loop_
_entity.id
_entity.type
_entity.pdbx_description
1 polymer ?
#
loop_
_entity_poly.entity_id
_entity_poly.type
_entity_poly.pdbx_seq_one_letter_code
_entity_poly.pdbx_strand_id
1 'polypeptide(L)'
;MTPKTYTNTQASRALNRKGFREKKGRKNHRIFELVVNGKITHIRTKISHTRKGSISGKLRKLMARDLKMDGGNQFNEFLDCPYTLSQYLVDLQANGHLP
;
A
#
# COMPACT_ATOMS: atom_id res chain seq x y z
N MET A 1 -13.89 -9.47 -17.92
CA MET A 1 -12.55 -9.32 -17.28
C MET A 1 -12.58 -10.01 -15.93
N THR A 2 -11.79 -11.06 -15.72
CA THR A 2 -11.63 -11.70 -14.40
C THR A 2 -11.00 -10.69 -13.44
N PRO A 3 -11.53 -10.48 -12.23
CA PRO A 3 -10.94 -9.55 -11.29
C PRO A 3 -9.53 -10.04 -10.91
N LYS A 4 -8.52 -9.24 -11.25
CA LYS A 4 -7.12 -9.53 -10.94
C LYS A 4 -6.96 -9.63 -9.42
N THR A 5 -6.42 -10.76 -8.97
CA THR A 5 -6.18 -11.05 -7.55
C THR A 5 -4.71 -10.84 -7.22
N TYR A 6 -4.46 -10.26 -6.05
CA TYR A 6 -3.10 -10.02 -5.56
C TYR A 6 -2.88 -10.75 -4.26
N THR A 7 -1.69 -11.31 -4.08
CA THR A 7 -1.30 -11.94 -2.83
C THR A 7 -0.75 -10.92 -1.84
N ASN A 8 -0.78 -11.27 -0.55
CA ASN A 8 -0.14 -10.49 0.52
C ASN A 8 1.36 -10.24 0.25
N THR A 9 2.04 -11.22 -0.38
CA THR A 9 3.44 -11.10 -0.79
C THR A 9 3.64 -10.05 -1.88
N GLN A 10 2.79 -10.03 -2.91
CA GLN A 10 2.86 -9.01 -3.97
C GLN A 10 2.63 -7.61 -3.40
N ALA A 11 1.62 -7.44 -2.53
CA ALA A 11 1.36 -6.16 -1.88
C ALA A 11 2.52 -5.68 -1.00
N SER A 12 3.13 -6.59 -0.23
CA SER A 12 4.29 -6.26 0.60
C SER A 12 5.49 -5.81 -0.26
N ARG A 13 5.74 -6.47 -1.39
CA ARG A 13 6.81 -6.08 -2.33
C ARG A 13 6.55 -4.72 -2.97
N ALA A 14 5.31 -4.47 -3.38
CA ALA A 14 4.92 -3.17 -3.93
C ALA A 14 5.11 -2.05 -2.89
N LEU A 15 4.59 -2.22 -1.67
CA LEU A 15 4.76 -1.26 -0.58
C LEU A 15 6.23 -0.94 -0.30
N ASN A 16 7.08 -1.97 -0.16
CA ASN A 16 8.52 -1.78 0.08
C ASN A 16 9.21 -0.96 -1.01
N ARG A 17 8.84 -1.18 -2.28
CA ARG A 17 9.35 -0.41 -3.43
C ARG A 17 8.85 1.04 -3.44
N LYS A 18 7.77 1.35 -2.72
CA LYS A 18 7.14 2.69 -2.64
C LYS A 18 7.47 3.40 -1.32
N GLY A 19 8.63 3.09 -0.75
CA GLY A 19 9.12 3.79 0.45
C GLY A 19 8.43 3.38 1.74
N PHE A 20 7.54 2.39 1.73
CA PHE A 20 6.99 1.85 2.97
C PHE A 20 7.99 0.94 3.65
N ARG A 21 7.99 0.97 4.98
CA ARG A 21 8.78 0.09 5.83
C ARG A 21 7.88 -0.69 6.77
N GLU A 22 8.18 -1.97 6.91
CA GLU A 22 7.46 -2.83 7.85
C GLU A 22 7.87 -2.51 9.30
N LYS A 23 6.88 -2.29 10.15
CA LYS A 23 7.07 -2.13 11.59
C LYS A 23 7.27 -3.48 12.25
N LYS A 24 8.44 -3.69 12.86
CA LYS A 24 8.76 -4.92 13.62
C LYS A 24 7.86 -5.06 14.85
N GLY A 25 7.53 -6.29 15.24
CA GLY A 25 6.97 -6.61 16.57
C GLY A 25 5.46 -6.89 16.64
N ARG A 26 4.72 -6.95 15.53
CA ARG A 26 3.30 -7.33 15.53
C ARG A 26 3.15 -8.81 15.16
N LYS A 27 2.53 -9.63 16.02
CA LYS A 27 2.35 -11.09 15.81
C LYS A 27 1.20 -11.45 14.85
N ASN A 28 0.22 -10.57 14.64
CA ASN A 28 -1.00 -10.88 13.86
C ASN A 28 -1.16 -10.09 12.55
N HIS A 29 -0.46 -8.97 12.39
CA HIS A 29 -0.52 -8.12 11.19
C HIS A 29 0.83 -7.51 10.88
N ARG A 30 1.18 -7.41 9.59
CA ARG A 30 2.33 -6.63 9.11
C ARG A 30 1.85 -5.21 8.86
N ILE A 31 2.40 -4.25 9.60
CA ILE A 31 2.07 -2.83 9.45
C ILE A 31 3.17 -2.19 8.61
N PHE A 32 2.78 -1.43 7.59
CA PHE A 32 3.68 -0.71 6.69
C PHE A 32 3.45 0.78 6.87
N GLU A 33 4.51 1.53 7.16
CA GLU A 33 4.49 2.98 7.34
C GLU A 33 5.30 3.63 6.21
N LEU A 34 4.75 4.65 5.55
CA LEU A 34 5.45 5.36 4.48
C LEU A 34 6.55 6.24 5.10
N VAL A 35 7.77 6.10 4.58
CA VAL A 35 8.93 6.90 4.97
C VAL A 35 9.33 7.79 3.79
N VAL A 36 9.32 9.12 4.01
CA VAL A 36 9.73 10.12 3.03
C VAL A 36 10.87 10.94 3.62
N ASN A 37 11.99 11.04 2.92
CA ASN A 37 13.19 11.76 3.38
C ASN A 37 13.64 11.36 4.80
N GLY A 38 13.55 10.06 5.12
CA GLY A 38 13.92 9.51 6.43
C GLY A 38 12.89 9.74 7.56
N LYS A 39 11.79 10.46 7.29
CA LYS A 39 10.73 10.73 8.27
C LYS A 39 9.54 9.81 8.05
N ILE A 40 9.03 9.24 9.13
CA ILE A 40 7.80 8.44 9.12
C ILE A 40 6.61 9.40 8.94
N THR A 41 5.74 9.09 7.98
CA THR A 41 4.51 9.85 7.73
C THR A 41 3.33 9.22 8.48
N HIS A 42 2.19 9.90 8.49
CA HIS A 42 0.95 9.35 9.06
C HIS A 42 0.30 8.28 8.15
N ILE A 43 0.80 8.09 6.93
CA ILE A 43 0.26 7.16 5.94
C ILE A 43 0.79 5.77 6.25
N ARG A 44 -0.13 4.86 6.57
CA ARG A 44 0.19 3.49 6.94
C ARG A 44 -0.91 2.54 6.55
N THR A 45 -0.54 1.31 6.18
CA THR A 45 -1.50 0.25 5.86
C THR A 45 -1.11 -1.06 6.56
N LYS A 46 -2.04 -2.02 6.59
CA LYS A 46 -1.85 -3.32 7.24
C LYS A 46 -2.14 -4.47 6.29
N ILE A 47 -1.33 -5.51 6.39
CA ILE A 47 -1.50 -6.78 5.67
C ILE A 47 -1.63 -7.91 6.70
N SER A 48 -2.53 -8.86 6.46
CA SER A 48 -2.70 -10.06 7.30
C SER A 48 -1.49 -11.01 7.16
N HIS A 49 -1.18 -11.79 8.20
CA HIS A 49 -0.12 -12.80 8.17
C HIS A 49 -0.43 -14.04 7.36
N THR A 50 -1.68 -14.25 6.92
CA THR A 50 -2.02 -15.42 6.11
C THR A 50 -1.21 -15.39 4.80
N ARG A 51 -0.13 -16.18 4.76
CA ARG A 51 0.81 -16.29 3.63
C ARG A 51 0.16 -16.82 2.35
N LYS A 52 -0.96 -17.53 2.49
CA LYS A 52 -1.65 -18.22 1.40
C LYS A 52 -3.04 -17.61 1.24
N GLY A 53 -3.20 -16.74 0.26
CA GLY A 53 -4.49 -16.18 -0.09
C GLY A 53 -4.40 -14.91 -0.92
N SER A 54 -5.35 -14.76 -1.83
CA SER A 54 -5.66 -13.49 -2.48
C SER A 54 -6.17 -12.48 -1.45
N ILE A 55 -5.73 -11.23 -1.57
CA ILE A 55 -6.27 -10.09 -0.83
C ILE A 55 -7.74 -9.98 -1.21
N SER A 56 -8.62 -10.10 -0.20
CA SER A 56 -10.06 -9.97 -0.43
C SER A 56 -10.40 -8.56 -0.93
N GLY A 57 -11.47 -8.43 -1.70
CA GLY A 57 -11.92 -7.11 -2.19
C GLY A 57 -12.17 -6.09 -1.07
N LYS A 58 -12.62 -6.55 0.11
CA LYS A 58 -12.80 -5.71 1.30
C LYS A 58 -11.47 -5.19 1.84
N LEU A 59 -10.47 -6.07 1.99
CA LEU A 59 -9.13 -5.64 2.43
C LEU A 59 -8.49 -4.70 1.42
N ARG A 60 -8.69 -4.95 0.12
CA ARG A 60 -8.22 -4.07 -0.96
C ARG A 60 -8.75 -2.64 -0.83
N LYS A 61 -10.05 -2.48 -0.61
CA LYS A 61 -10.69 -1.15 -0.40
C LYS A 61 -10.13 -0.44 0.84
N LEU A 62 -9.90 -1.18 1.92
CA LEU A 62 -9.30 -0.62 3.14
C LEU A 62 -7.87 -0.16 2.89
N MET A 63 -7.05 -0.97 2.21
CA MET A 63 -5.68 -0.61 1.88
C MET A 63 -5.63 0.62 0.95
N ALA A 64 -6.46 0.67 -0.09
CA ALA A 64 -6.54 1.83 -1.00
C ALA A 64 -6.84 3.12 -0.23
N ARG A 65 -7.83 3.09 0.67
CA ARG A 65 -8.17 4.23 1.53
C ARG A 65 -7.02 4.62 2.46
N ASP A 66 -6.39 3.64 3.10
CA ASP A 66 -5.26 3.87 4.01
C ASP A 66 -4.03 4.47 3.26
N LEU A 67 -3.90 4.15 1.98
CA LEU A 67 -2.89 4.69 1.05
C LEU A 67 -3.35 5.96 0.31
N LYS A 68 -4.51 6.53 0.66
CA LYS A 68 -5.03 7.76 0.06
C LYS A 68 -5.23 7.69 -1.47
N MET A 69 -5.68 6.53 -1.95
CA MET A 69 -6.03 6.32 -3.36
C MET A 69 -7.54 6.43 -3.54
N ASP A 70 -7.96 7.07 -4.63
CA ASP A 70 -9.38 7.38 -4.92
C ASP A 70 -10.17 6.17 -5.45
N GLY A 71 -9.59 4.97 -5.46
CA GLY A 71 -10.36 3.78 -5.81
C GLY A 71 -9.56 2.48 -5.95
N GLY A 72 -10.30 1.41 -6.27
CA GLY A 72 -9.73 0.07 -6.43
C GLY A 72 -8.84 -0.11 -7.66
N ASN A 73 -8.99 0.72 -8.70
CA ASN A 73 -8.18 0.65 -9.92
C ASN A 73 -6.76 1.21 -9.69
N GLN A 74 -6.65 2.38 -9.08
CA GLN A 74 -5.36 2.98 -8.71
C GLN A 74 -4.55 2.08 -7.76
N PHE A 75 -5.23 1.34 -6.87
CA PHE A 75 -4.57 0.34 -6.04
C PHE A 75 -4.01 -0.84 -6.84
N ASN A 76 -4.71 -1.30 -7.88
CA ASN A 76 -4.19 -2.36 -8.76
C ASN A 76 -2.97 -1.85 -9.54
N GLU A 77 -2.99 -0.61 -10.02
CA GLU A 77 -1.85 0.04 -10.69
C GLU A 77 -0.65 0.23 -9.73
N PHE A 78 -0.92 0.59 -8.47
CA PHE A 78 0.10 0.63 -7.43
C PHE A 78 0.77 -0.73 -7.23
N LEU A 79 -0.01 -1.82 -7.25
CA LEU A 79 0.50 -3.18 -7.12
C LEU A 79 1.20 -3.70 -8.37
N ASP A 80 0.70 -3.36 -9.55
CA ASP A 80 1.22 -3.80 -10.86
C ASP A 80 2.54 -3.12 -11.25
N CYS A 81 3.01 -2.12 -10.49
CA CYS A 81 4.24 -1.35 -10.72
C CYS A 81 4.22 -0.16 -11.71
N PRO A 82 3.23 0.14 -12.58
CA PRO A 82 3.30 1.33 -13.43
C PRO A 82 3.32 2.64 -12.62
N TYR A 83 2.70 2.64 -11.45
CA TYR A 83 2.58 3.83 -10.62
C TYR A 83 3.80 4.01 -9.72
N THR A 84 4.77 4.83 -10.13
CA THR A 84 6.09 5.05 -9.51
C THR A 84 6.01 5.64 -8.08
N LEU A 85 7.10 5.58 -7.31
CA LEU A 85 7.15 6.26 -6.01
C LEU A 85 6.98 7.78 -6.20
N SER A 86 7.64 8.36 -7.20
CA SER A 86 7.55 9.78 -7.49
C SER A 86 6.12 10.21 -7.82
N GLN A 87 5.40 9.47 -8.68
CA GLN A 87 3.99 9.73 -8.98
C GLN A 87 3.12 9.64 -7.72
N TYR A 88 3.36 8.62 -6.89
CA TYR A 88 2.64 8.49 -5.62
C TYR A 88 2.86 9.67 -4.68
N LEU A 89 4.10 10.17 -4.56
CA LEU A 89 4.39 11.33 -3.73
C LEU A 89 3.77 12.62 -4.29
N VAL A 90 3.80 12.80 -5.62
CA VAL A 90 3.15 13.94 -6.29
C VAL A 90 1.66 13.95 -6.01
N ASP A 91 0.98 12.81 -6.14
CA ASP A 91 -0.46 12.72 -5.86
C ASP A 91 -0.76 13.00 -4.38
N LEU A 92 0.09 12.52 -3.46
CA LEU A 92 -0.07 12.83 -2.03
C LEU A 92 0.12 14.31 -1.73
N GLN A 93 1.04 15.00 -2.40
CA GLN A 93 1.26 16.44 -2.25
C GLN A 93 0.12 17.25 -2.86
N ALA A 94 -0.31 16.90 -4.08
CA ALA A 94 -1.43 17.55 -4.76
C ALA A 94 -2.73 17.48 -3.94
N ASN A 95 -2.93 16.38 -3.20
CA ASN A 95 -4.08 16.17 -2.33
C ASN A 95 -3.88 16.65 -0.87
N GLY A 96 -2.76 17.31 -0.56
CA GLY A 96 -2.49 17.87 0.77
C GLY A 96 -2.22 16.83 1.87
N HIS A 97 -1.86 15.61 1.51
CA HIS A 97 -1.50 14.54 2.44
C HIS A 97 -0.02 14.54 2.82
N LEU A 98 0.82 15.20 2.04
CA LEU A 98 2.22 15.48 2.36
C LEU A 98 2.51 16.97 2.12
N PRO A 99 3.41 17.58 2.93
CA PRO A 99 3.91 18.91 2.67
C PRO A 99 4.85 18.97 1.44
#